data_AF-A0A8H5CP36-F1
#
_entry.id   AF-A0A8H5CP36-F1
#
_cell.length_a   1.000
_cell.length_b   1.000
_cell.length_c   1.000
_cell.angle_alpha   90.00
_cell.angle_beta   90.00
_cell.angle_gamma   90.00
#
_symmetry.space_group_name_H-M   'P 1'
#
loop_
_entity.id
_entity.type
_entity.pdbx_description
1 polymer ?
#
loop_
_entity_poly.entity_id
_entity_poly.type
_entity_poly.pdbx_seq_one_letter_code
_entity_poly.pdbx_strand_id
1 'polypeptide(L)'
;MNADPLSSSMQDLSVEGSLKGPEHDDDYYETAERINECLTLKYMEVNEPWTKLPLPYNPSPFYHHNPPRFVYGFGFSWDELIDYAVRKGLSPRREELGFSGLLLAWNGAVRQLNIDCGLADAPFQMQIHTPLSKHADLVLVLWDNHSTEIPFPTFSLSAAKKMIGIWKKEGIPKRPKWWISDDIDLSVTDYRVHLR
;
A
#
# COMPACT_ATOMS: atom_id res chain seq x y z
N MET A 1 -5.12 7.44 -36.02
CA MET A 1 -4.68 7.91 -34.69
C MET A 1 -4.41 6.66 -33.88
N ASN A 2 -3.13 6.35 -33.73
CA ASN A 2 -2.68 5.14 -33.04
C ASN A 2 -2.77 5.37 -31.54
N ALA A 3 -3.44 4.46 -30.83
CA ALA A 3 -3.39 4.38 -29.38
C ALA A 3 -2.06 3.74 -29.00
N ASP A 4 -1.20 4.49 -28.31
CA ASP A 4 0.00 3.94 -27.68
C ASP A 4 -0.41 2.97 -26.56
N PRO A 5 0.10 1.72 -26.54
CA PRO A 5 -0.13 0.84 -25.43
C PRO A 5 0.79 1.23 -24.28
N LEU A 6 0.19 1.67 -23.18
CA LEU A 6 0.85 1.70 -21.88
C LEU A 6 1.43 0.31 -21.56
N SER A 7 2.68 0.31 -21.08
CA SER A 7 3.21 -0.66 -20.13
C SER A 7 3.77 -1.99 -20.67
N SER A 8 4.98 -1.94 -21.22
CA SER A 8 5.90 -3.10 -21.16
C SER A 8 6.78 -3.08 -19.89
N SER A 9 6.86 -1.97 -19.16
CA SER A 9 7.79 -1.81 -18.02
C SER A 9 7.30 -2.41 -16.70
N MET A 10 6.06 -2.90 -16.63
CA MET A 10 5.52 -3.58 -15.44
C MET A 10 5.56 -5.12 -15.53
N GLN A 11 5.94 -5.69 -16.68
CA GLN A 11 5.92 -7.14 -16.89
C GLN A 11 7.16 -7.85 -16.31
N ASP A 12 8.28 -7.14 -16.14
CA ASP A 12 9.57 -7.72 -15.70
C ASP A 12 9.68 -8.06 -14.20
N LEU A 13 8.58 -7.99 -13.43
CA LEU A 13 8.61 -8.29 -11.98
C LEU A 13 7.88 -9.58 -11.57
N SER A 14 7.41 -10.37 -12.53
CA SER A 14 6.63 -11.60 -12.25
C SER A 14 7.24 -12.81 -12.96
N VAL A 15 8.07 -13.58 -12.26
CA VAL A 15 8.47 -14.93 -12.69
C VAL A 15 8.36 -15.87 -11.49
N GLU A 16 7.86 -17.08 -11.78
CA GLU A 16 7.56 -18.27 -10.93
C GLU A 16 6.04 -18.47 -10.78
N GLY A 17 5.45 -19.63 -11.05
CA GLY A 17 5.94 -20.96 -11.41
C GLY A 17 4.79 -21.90 -11.11
N SER A 18 4.20 -22.52 -12.14
CA SER A 18 2.96 -23.31 -12.02
C SER A 18 3.20 -24.65 -11.33
N LEU A 19 2.47 -24.92 -10.24
CA LEU A 19 2.26 -26.26 -9.69
C LEU A 19 0.75 -26.49 -9.52
N LYS A 20 0.24 -27.51 -10.22
CA LYS A 20 -1.17 -27.91 -10.25
C LYS A 20 -1.50 -28.90 -9.13
N GLY A 21 -2.65 -28.67 -8.49
CA GLY A 21 -3.52 -29.68 -7.87
C GLY A 21 -4.26 -29.15 -6.63
N PRO A 22 -5.32 -29.83 -6.15
CA PRO A 22 -6.52 -30.29 -6.86
C PRO A 22 -7.68 -29.28 -6.72
N GLU A 23 -8.67 -29.40 -7.61
CA GLU A 23 -9.89 -28.58 -7.74
C GLU A 23 -10.60 -28.32 -6.38
N HIS A 24 -10.43 -27.11 -5.86
CA HIS A 24 -11.31 -26.51 -4.86
C HIS A 24 -12.00 -25.32 -5.54
N ASP A 25 -13.21 -24.98 -5.08
CA ASP A 25 -14.15 -23.91 -5.48
C ASP A 25 -13.57 -22.46 -5.59
N ASP A 26 -12.33 -22.28 -6.02
CA ASP A 26 -11.64 -21.00 -6.16
C ASP A 26 -12.19 -20.17 -7.35
N ASP A 27 -12.80 -20.85 -8.34
CA ASP A 27 -13.45 -20.22 -9.50
C ASP A 27 -14.69 -19.39 -9.11
N TYR A 28 -15.22 -19.55 -7.90
CA TYR A 28 -16.43 -18.86 -7.44
C TYR A 28 -16.26 -17.33 -7.34
N TYR A 29 -15.02 -16.85 -7.25
CA TYR A 29 -14.69 -15.44 -7.00
C TYR A 29 -14.21 -14.66 -8.24
N GLU A 30 -14.22 -15.25 -9.44
CA GLU A 30 -13.50 -14.69 -10.60
C GLU A 30 -14.30 -13.72 -11.49
N THR A 31 -15.59 -13.46 -11.24
CA THR A 31 -16.38 -12.54 -12.09
C THR A 31 -16.47 -11.13 -11.52
N ALA A 32 -16.21 -10.12 -12.37
CA ALA A 32 -16.27 -8.70 -12.01
C ALA A 32 -17.64 -8.29 -11.43
N GLU A 33 -18.72 -8.93 -11.89
CA GLU A 33 -20.09 -8.70 -11.40
C GLU A 33 -20.30 -9.18 -9.96
N ARG A 34 -19.62 -10.23 -9.51
CA ARG A 34 -19.72 -10.70 -8.11
C ARG A 34 -18.67 -10.12 -7.18
N ILE A 35 -17.52 -9.66 -7.69
CA ILE A 35 -16.64 -8.75 -6.94
C ILE A 35 -17.44 -7.50 -6.53
N ASN A 36 -18.31 -6.99 -7.41
CA ASN A 36 -19.20 -5.87 -7.10
C ASN A 36 -20.27 -6.16 -6.03
N GLU A 37 -20.77 -7.40 -5.91
CA GLU A 37 -21.76 -7.79 -4.88
C GLU A 37 -21.12 -8.33 -3.59
N CYS A 38 -19.89 -8.84 -3.67
CA CYS A 38 -19.24 -9.65 -2.63
C CYS A 38 -17.81 -9.20 -2.31
N LEU A 39 -17.43 -7.94 -2.56
CA LEU A 39 -16.32 -7.28 -1.85
C LEU A 39 -16.66 -7.15 -0.35
N THR A 40 -16.91 -8.29 0.28
CA THR A 40 -16.81 -8.47 1.71
C THR A 40 -15.40 -8.05 2.06
N LEU A 41 -15.29 -7.13 3.01
CA LEU A 41 -14.02 -6.73 3.62
C LEU A 41 -13.16 -7.96 3.92
N LYS A 42 -13.79 -9.07 4.30
CA LYS A 42 -13.17 -10.37 4.51
C LYS A 42 -12.33 -10.89 3.33
N TYR A 43 -12.78 -10.82 2.07
CA TYR A 43 -11.94 -11.22 0.93
C TYR A 43 -10.72 -10.31 0.83
N MET A 44 -10.92 -9.01 1.06
CA MET A 44 -9.81 -8.06 0.99
C MET A 44 -8.81 -8.30 2.14
N GLU A 45 -9.28 -8.38 3.38
CA GLU A 45 -8.48 -8.68 4.58
C GLU A 45 -7.68 -9.99 4.45
N VAL A 46 -8.25 -11.02 3.82
CA VAL A 46 -7.57 -12.32 3.65
C VAL A 46 -6.44 -12.27 2.62
N ASN A 47 -6.52 -11.38 1.63
CA ASN A 47 -5.60 -11.34 0.48
C ASN A 47 -4.61 -10.16 0.51
N GLU A 48 -4.65 -9.33 1.56
CA GLU A 48 -3.68 -8.26 1.77
C GLU A 48 -2.29 -8.82 2.18
N PRO A 49 -1.17 -8.19 1.80
CA PRO A 49 -1.03 -7.02 0.91
C PRO A 49 -0.88 -7.39 -0.58
N TRP A 50 -1.54 -6.63 -1.45
CA TRP A 50 -1.62 -6.93 -2.89
C TRP A 50 -0.45 -6.39 -3.69
N THR A 51 -0.01 -7.19 -4.68
CA THR A 51 1.03 -6.78 -5.64
C THR A 51 0.46 -5.95 -6.80
N LYS A 52 -0.84 -6.09 -7.08
CA LYS A 52 -1.57 -5.30 -8.07
C LYS A 52 -2.72 -4.59 -7.37
N LEU A 53 -3.13 -3.43 -7.90
CA LEU A 53 -4.33 -2.78 -7.40
C LEU A 53 -5.48 -3.78 -7.57
N PRO A 54 -6.26 -4.07 -6.51
CA PRO A 54 -7.48 -4.85 -6.65
C PRO A 54 -8.33 -4.25 -7.78
N LEU A 55 -8.98 -5.09 -8.59
CA LEU A 55 -9.77 -4.61 -9.73
C LEU A 55 -10.67 -3.46 -9.29
N PRO A 56 -10.71 -2.35 -10.06
CA PRO A 56 -11.44 -1.15 -9.66
C PRO A 56 -12.88 -1.52 -9.37
N TYR A 57 -13.31 -1.21 -8.14
CA TYR A 57 -14.71 -1.27 -7.77
C TYR A 57 -15.50 -0.39 -8.73
N ASN A 58 -16.46 -0.98 -9.44
CA ASN A 58 -17.34 -0.24 -10.34
C ASN A 58 -18.76 -0.37 -9.80
N PRO A 59 -19.29 0.64 -9.09
CA PRO A 59 -20.58 0.52 -8.45
C PRO A 59 -21.66 0.08 -9.42
N SER A 60 -22.47 -0.90 -9.00
CA SER A 60 -23.72 -1.21 -9.68
C SER A 60 -24.54 0.07 -9.81
N PRO A 61 -25.21 0.33 -10.94
CA PRO A 61 -26.07 1.51 -11.08
C PRO A 61 -27.25 1.53 -10.09
N PHE A 62 -27.50 0.42 -9.38
CA PHE A 62 -28.55 0.29 -8.38
C PHE A 62 -28.08 0.51 -6.93
N TYR A 63 -26.76 0.54 -6.70
CA TYR A 63 -26.14 0.67 -5.38
C TYR A 63 -24.98 1.67 -5.42
N HIS A 64 -25.02 2.70 -4.59
CA HIS A 64 -23.89 3.60 -4.40
C HIS A 64 -23.17 3.29 -3.09
N HIS A 65 -21.87 3.02 -3.17
CA HIS A 65 -20.94 3.13 -2.06
C HIS A 65 -19.65 3.79 -2.54
N ASN A 66 -18.97 4.49 -1.63
CA ASN A 66 -17.65 5.02 -1.92
C ASN A 66 -16.67 3.83 -2.01
N PRO A 67 -15.87 3.71 -3.09
CA PRO A 67 -14.84 2.67 -3.18
C PRO A 67 -13.88 2.79 -1.98
N PRO A 68 -13.45 1.67 -1.37
CA PRO A 68 -12.40 1.70 -0.37
C PRO A 68 -11.17 2.45 -0.89
N ARG A 69 -10.55 3.20 0.02
CA ARG A 69 -9.27 3.85 -0.28
C ARG A 69 -8.17 2.81 -0.16
N PHE A 70 -7.40 2.66 -1.23
CA PHE A 70 -6.21 1.85 -1.30
C PHE A 70 -5.00 2.76 -1.39
N VAL A 71 -4.01 2.50 -0.53
CA VAL A 71 -2.73 3.20 -0.56
C VAL A 71 -1.66 2.26 -1.09
N TYR A 72 -0.87 2.74 -2.04
CA TYR A 72 0.30 2.05 -2.56
C TYR A 72 1.53 2.55 -1.84
N GLY A 73 2.28 1.66 -1.20
CA GLY A 73 3.43 2.06 -0.41
C GLY A 73 4.15 0.91 0.28
N PHE A 74 5.11 1.26 1.12
CA PHE A 74 5.90 0.30 1.88
C PHE A 74 5.34 0.14 3.29
N GLY A 75 4.95 -1.09 3.64
CA GLY A 75 4.50 -1.44 4.98
C GLY A 75 5.65 -1.62 5.96
N PHE A 76 5.49 -1.09 7.17
CA PHE A 76 6.44 -1.21 8.27
C PHE A 76 5.73 -1.57 9.57
N SER A 77 6.44 -2.33 10.42
CA SER A 77 6.15 -2.33 11.86
C SER A 77 6.83 -1.14 12.54
N TRP A 78 6.35 -0.78 13.73
CA TRP A 78 7.01 0.22 14.58
C TRP A 78 8.46 -0.14 14.87
N ASP A 79 8.69 -1.40 15.19
CA ASP A 79 9.99 -1.95 15.55
C ASP A 79 11.01 -1.82 14.42
N GLU A 80 10.60 -2.12 13.18
CA GLU A 80 11.46 -1.97 12.01
C GLU A 80 11.98 -0.53 11.83
N LEU A 81 11.11 0.47 12.05
CA LEU A 81 11.50 1.88 11.94
C LEU A 81 12.34 2.35 13.12
N ILE A 82 12.02 1.92 14.33
CA ILE A 82 12.81 2.24 15.52
C ILE A 82 14.22 1.65 15.34
N ASP A 83 14.32 0.38 14.99
CA ASP A 83 15.62 -0.27 14.79
C ASP A 83 16.40 0.38 13.63
N TYR A 84 15.71 0.82 12.58
CA TYR A 84 16.33 1.63 11.52
C TYR A 84 16.89 2.94 12.08
N ALA A 85 16.12 3.68 12.90
CA ALA A 85 16.58 4.92 13.52
C ALA A 85 17.83 4.70 14.39
N VAL A 86 17.85 3.63 15.19
CA VAL A 86 19.01 3.25 16.01
C VAL A 86 20.22 2.94 15.14
N ARG A 87 20.07 2.13 14.08
CA ARG A 87 21.17 1.79 13.16
C ARG A 87 21.73 3.02 12.42
N LYS A 88 20.89 4.01 12.13
CA LYS A 88 21.32 5.29 11.52
C LYS A 88 21.84 6.31 12.54
N GLY A 89 21.88 5.98 13.83
CA GLY A 89 22.34 6.89 14.89
C GLY A 89 21.41 8.07 15.13
N LEU A 90 20.12 7.95 14.76
CA LEU A 90 19.09 8.97 14.94
C LEU A 90 18.42 8.89 16.32
N SER A 91 18.60 7.75 17.01
CA SER A 91 18.01 7.49 18.31
C SER A 91 18.95 6.62 19.17
N PRO A 92 18.94 6.78 20.50
CA PRO A 92 19.54 5.83 21.44
C PRO A 92 19.01 4.41 21.26
N ARG A 93 19.66 3.43 21.91
CA ARG A 93 19.21 2.03 21.85
C ARG A 93 17.80 1.89 22.41
N ARG A 94 17.05 0.91 21.90
CA ARG A 94 15.62 0.74 22.21
C ARG A 94 15.36 0.60 23.72
N GLU A 95 16.25 -0.06 24.45
CA GLU A 95 16.15 -0.29 25.89
C GLU A 95 16.26 1.00 26.72
N GLU A 96 16.80 2.05 26.12
CA GLU A 96 17.00 3.37 26.75
C GLU A 96 15.82 4.32 26.45
N LEU A 97 14.87 3.91 25.60
CA LEU A 97 13.78 4.75 25.14
C LEU A 97 12.51 4.55 25.99
N GLY A 98 12.00 5.64 26.55
CA GLY A 98 10.60 5.72 26.99
C GLY A 98 9.64 5.93 25.81
N PHE A 99 8.33 6.01 26.08
CA PHE A 99 7.29 6.19 25.05
C PHE A 99 7.55 7.37 24.11
N SER A 100 7.89 8.54 24.65
CA SER A 100 8.24 9.71 23.85
C SER A 100 9.49 9.50 23.00
N GLY A 101 10.47 8.74 23.49
CA GLY A 101 11.68 8.37 22.76
C GLY A 101 11.37 7.47 21.57
N LEU A 102 10.50 6.48 21.74
CA LEU A 102 9.99 5.65 20.65
C LEU A 102 9.27 6.51 19.60
N LEU A 103 8.46 7.49 20.04
CA LEU A 103 7.78 8.44 19.19
C LEU A 103 8.73 9.44 18.47
N LEU A 104 9.95 9.62 18.94
CA LEU A 104 10.95 10.41 18.22
C LEU A 104 11.75 9.54 17.25
N ALA A 105 12.04 8.29 17.64
CA ALA A 105 12.78 7.34 16.82
C ALA A 105 12.06 7.04 15.50
N TRP A 106 10.78 6.65 15.54
CA TRP A 106 10.02 6.35 14.31
C TRP A 106 9.89 7.58 13.40
N ASN A 107 9.59 8.77 13.94
CA ASN A 107 9.49 10.02 13.17
C ASN A 107 10.84 10.38 12.54
N GLY A 108 11.93 10.20 13.28
CA GLY A 108 13.29 10.35 12.78
C GLY A 108 13.59 9.39 11.62
N ALA A 109 13.21 8.12 11.74
CA ALA A 109 13.33 7.15 10.66
C ALA A 109 12.55 7.55 9.41
N VAL A 110 11.27 7.93 9.54
CA VAL A 110 10.44 8.34 8.39
C VAL A 110 11.03 9.58 7.70
N ARG A 111 11.50 10.57 8.47
CA ARG A 111 12.17 11.74 7.92
C ARG A 111 13.46 11.35 7.19
N GLN A 112 14.28 10.49 7.79
CA GLN A 112 15.52 10.04 7.17
C GLN A 112 15.26 9.23 5.90
N LEU A 113 14.24 8.37 5.88
CA LEU A 113 13.85 7.63 4.68
C LEU A 113 13.40 8.56 3.55
N ASN A 114 12.66 9.64 3.86
CA ASN A 114 12.35 10.67 2.88
C ASN A 114 13.62 11.34 2.34
N ILE A 115 14.59 11.68 3.20
CA ILE A 115 15.88 12.25 2.78
C ILE A 115 16.66 11.26 1.89
N ASP A 116 16.79 10.00 2.30
CA ASP A 116 17.54 8.97 1.59
C ASP A 116 16.89 8.64 0.24
N CYS A 117 15.57 8.77 0.14
CA CYS A 117 14.84 8.66 -1.12
C CYS A 117 14.93 9.92 -2.00
N GLY A 118 15.59 10.99 -1.53
CA GLY A 118 15.74 12.26 -2.24
C GLY A 118 14.46 13.09 -2.28
N LEU A 119 13.64 13.00 -1.23
CA LEU A 119 12.38 13.72 -1.08
C LEU A 119 12.44 14.89 -0.08
N ALA A 120 13.62 15.18 0.48
CA ALA A 120 13.78 16.23 1.51
C ALA A 120 13.21 17.59 1.07
N ASP A 121 13.53 17.99 -0.17
CA ASP A 121 13.12 19.27 -0.77
C ASP A 121 12.17 19.06 -1.96
N ALA A 122 11.62 17.85 -2.09
CA ALA A 122 10.67 17.55 -3.15
C ALA A 122 9.28 18.11 -2.80
N PRO A 123 8.45 18.46 -3.80
CA PRO A 123 7.05 18.82 -3.57
C PRO A 123 6.19 17.65 -3.05
N PHE A 124 6.80 16.47 -2.94
CA PHE A 124 6.18 15.24 -2.47
C PHE A 124 7.06 14.62 -1.38
N GLN A 125 6.42 14.21 -0.29
CA GLN A 125 7.02 13.37 0.74
C GLN A 125 6.14 12.14 0.94
N MET A 126 6.75 11.00 1.25
CA MET A 126 6.01 9.81 1.63
C MET A 126 5.36 10.04 2.99
N GLN A 127 4.03 10.18 2.98
CA GLN A 127 3.23 10.36 4.17
C GLN A 127 2.99 9.02 4.87
N ILE A 128 2.79 9.09 6.18
CA ILE A 128 2.41 7.95 7.00
C ILE A 128 0.91 7.73 6.84
N HIS A 129 0.52 6.49 6.62
CA HIS A 129 -0.87 6.09 6.61
C HIS A 129 -1.04 4.80 7.42
N THR A 130 -2.14 4.69 8.14
CA THR A 130 -2.45 3.49 8.91
C THR A 130 -3.24 2.53 8.03
N PRO A 131 -2.76 1.31 7.77
CA PRO A 131 -3.52 0.35 7.00
C PRO A 131 -4.49 -0.43 7.89
N LEU A 132 -5.59 -0.91 7.30
CA LEU A 132 -6.41 -1.97 7.90
C LEU A 132 -5.71 -3.33 7.71
N SER A 133 -4.57 -3.53 8.37
CA SER A 133 -3.71 -4.71 8.17
C SER A 133 -3.15 -5.29 9.47
N LYS A 134 -2.90 -6.60 9.48
CA LYS A 134 -2.07 -7.28 10.49
C LYS A 134 -0.59 -7.39 10.08
N HIS A 135 -0.26 -7.00 8.86
CA HIS A 135 1.08 -7.20 8.27
C HIS A 135 1.98 -5.97 8.38
N ALA A 136 1.41 -4.81 8.70
CA ALA A 136 2.12 -3.57 8.91
C ALA A 136 1.34 -2.70 9.89
N ASP A 137 2.07 -1.97 10.75
CA ASP A 137 1.48 -0.97 11.64
C ASP A 137 1.23 0.35 10.88
N LEU A 138 1.99 0.60 9.81
CA LEU A 138 1.86 1.76 8.95
C LEU A 138 2.36 1.49 7.52
N VAL A 139 1.98 2.38 6.62
CA VAL A 139 2.45 2.42 5.24
C VAL A 139 3.05 3.80 4.96
N LEU A 140 4.25 3.81 4.38
CA LEU A 140 4.80 5.01 3.74
C LEU A 140 4.28 5.10 2.31
N VAL A 141 3.38 6.05 2.09
CA VAL A 141 2.55 6.16 0.88
C VAL A 141 3.36 6.75 -0.28
N LEU A 142 3.32 6.06 -1.42
CA LEU A 142 3.83 6.51 -2.72
C LEU A 142 2.74 7.03 -3.64
N TRP A 143 1.54 6.48 -3.52
CA TRP A 143 0.36 6.79 -4.31
C TRP A 143 -0.89 6.26 -3.61
N ASP A 144 -2.06 6.76 -3.98
CA ASP A 144 -3.34 6.22 -3.56
C ASP A 144 -4.35 6.32 -4.74
N ASN A 145 -5.43 5.55 -4.65
CA ASN A 145 -6.44 5.47 -5.73
C ASN A 145 -7.48 6.61 -5.72
N HIS A 146 -7.39 7.59 -4.83
CA HIS A 146 -8.36 8.70 -4.69
C HIS A 146 -7.75 10.07 -5.01
N SER A 147 -6.46 10.25 -4.80
CA SER A 147 -5.76 11.52 -4.96
C SER A 147 -5.20 11.68 -6.37
N THR A 148 -5.63 12.73 -7.05
CA THR A 148 -5.01 13.21 -8.29
C THR A 148 -3.76 14.05 -8.04
N GLU A 149 -3.49 14.40 -6.77
CA GLU A 149 -2.44 15.34 -6.39
C GLU A 149 -1.09 14.65 -6.12
N ILE A 150 -1.10 13.33 -5.90
CA ILE A 150 0.15 12.58 -5.70
C ILE A 150 0.85 12.45 -7.07
N PRO A 151 2.10 12.95 -7.21
CA PRO A 151 2.79 13.01 -8.49
C PRO A 151 3.42 11.66 -8.86
N PHE A 152 2.56 10.66 -9.04
CA PHE A 152 2.92 9.37 -9.63
C PHE A 152 2.86 9.48 -11.17
N PRO A 153 3.85 8.99 -11.92
CA PRO A 153 5.03 8.22 -11.49
C PRO A 153 6.28 9.07 -11.18
N THR A 154 6.28 10.37 -11.48
CA THR A 154 7.49 11.19 -11.64
C THR A 154 8.41 11.19 -10.43
N PHE A 155 7.89 11.46 -9.22
CA PHE A 155 8.71 11.46 -7.99
C PHE A 155 8.64 10.12 -7.26
N SER A 156 7.46 9.52 -7.21
CA SER A 156 7.20 8.28 -6.46
C SER A 156 7.99 7.08 -6.99
N LEU A 157 8.23 6.95 -8.31
CA LEU A 157 8.96 5.81 -8.86
C LEU A 157 10.45 5.84 -8.51
N SER A 158 11.08 7.02 -8.54
CA SER A 158 12.49 7.18 -8.15
C SER A 158 12.68 6.90 -6.66
N ALA A 159 11.79 7.43 -5.82
CA ALA A 159 11.76 7.15 -4.39
C ALA A 159 11.58 5.65 -4.12
N ALA A 160 10.64 4.98 -4.81
CA ALA A 160 10.42 3.54 -4.68
C ALA A 160 11.68 2.71 -4.99
N LYS A 161 12.40 3.04 -6.07
CA LYS A 161 13.65 2.34 -6.43
C LYS A 161 14.73 2.50 -5.35
N LYS A 162 14.87 3.70 -4.78
CA LYS A 162 15.82 3.95 -3.69
C LYS A 162 15.43 3.21 -2.42
N MET A 163 14.15 3.24 -2.04
CA MET A 163 13.62 2.51 -0.89
C MET A 163 13.89 1.00 -1.00
N ILE A 164 13.63 0.40 -2.17
CA ILE A 164 13.97 -1.02 -2.43
C ILE A 164 15.48 -1.26 -2.21
N GLY A 165 16.32 -0.36 -2.72
CA GLY A 165 17.77 -0.45 -2.55
C GLY A 165 18.24 -0.34 -1.10
N ILE A 166 17.64 0.56 -0.31
CA ILE A 166 17.92 0.73 1.13
C ILE A 166 17.58 -0.56 1.86
N TRP A 167 16.34 -1.04 1.74
CA TRP A 167 15.87 -2.18 2.50
C TRP A 167 16.51 -3.51 2.08
N LYS A 168 16.93 -3.63 0.81
CA LYS A 168 17.79 -4.73 0.38
C LYS A 168 19.14 -4.73 1.11
N LYS A 169 19.74 -3.55 1.35
CA LYS A 169 21.02 -3.43 2.08
C LYS A 169 20.86 -3.65 3.59
N GLU A 170 19.71 -3.27 4.14
CA GLU A 170 19.37 -3.52 5.55
C GLU A 170 19.06 -5.01 5.84
N GLY A 171 19.10 -5.90 4.83
CA GLY A 171 18.89 -7.33 4.99
C GLY A 171 17.41 -7.75 5.11
N ILE A 172 16.49 -6.81 4.94
CA ILE A 172 15.03 -7.04 4.99
C ILE A 172 14.43 -6.49 3.68
N PRO A 173 14.56 -7.21 2.56
CA PRO A 173 14.09 -6.71 1.27
C PRO A 173 12.60 -6.37 1.31
N LYS A 174 12.26 -5.11 1.01
CA LYS A 174 10.87 -4.64 0.93
C LYS A 174 10.51 -4.23 -0.49
N ARG A 175 9.23 -4.38 -0.83
CA ARG A 175 8.62 -3.90 -2.07
C ARG A 175 7.34 -3.15 -1.76
N PRO A 176 6.99 -2.13 -2.55
CA PRO A 176 5.72 -1.46 -2.39
C PRO A 176 4.58 -2.41 -2.76
N LYS A 177 3.49 -2.31 -2.01
CA LYS A 177 2.27 -3.08 -2.19
C LYS A 177 1.07 -2.16 -2.00
N TRP A 178 -0.10 -2.63 -2.42
CA TRP A 178 -1.35 -1.98 -2.09
C TRP A 178 -1.82 -2.44 -0.71
N TRP A 179 -2.42 -1.51 0.02
CA TRP A 179 -2.94 -1.67 1.37
C TRP A 179 -4.30 -1.01 1.45
N ILE A 180 -5.18 -1.53 2.31
CA ILE A 180 -6.44 -0.86 2.59
C ILE A 180 -6.19 0.23 3.61
N SER A 181 -6.70 1.42 3.33
CA SER A 181 -6.74 2.53 4.27
C SER A 181 -7.63 2.21 5.46
N ASP A 182 -7.24 2.55 6.68
CA ASP A 182 -8.11 2.44 7.86
C ASP A 182 -9.22 3.51 7.89
N ASP A 183 -9.07 4.58 7.12
CA ASP A 183 -10.03 5.67 6.91
C ASP A 183 -11.17 5.28 5.94
N ILE A 184 -11.59 4.02 5.98
CA ILE A 184 -12.73 3.53 5.21
C ILE A 184 -13.97 3.50 6.08
N ASP A 185 -15.05 4.07 5.55
CA ASP A 185 -16.38 3.85 6.11
C ASP A 185 -16.80 2.40 5.82
N LEU A 186 -16.60 1.54 6.83
CA LEU A 186 -17.02 0.14 6.81
C LEU A 186 -18.53 -0.03 6.92
N SER A 187 -19.28 1.06 7.20
CA SER A 187 -20.74 1.05 7.16
C SER A 187 -21.22 1.10 5.71
N VAL A 188 -20.98 0.00 4.98
CA VAL A 188 -21.69 -0.29 3.74
C VAL A 188 -23.16 -0.43 4.11
N THR A 189 -23.88 0.68 4.14
CA THR A 189 -25.33 0.70 4.18
C THR A 189 -25.78 0.83 2.74
N ASP A 190 -26.41 -0.23 2.22
CA ASP A 190 -26.99 -0.24 0.88
C ASP A 190 -28.06 0.88 0.77
N TYR A 191 -27.71 2.02 0.19
CA TYR A 191 -28.72 3.01 -0.17
C TYR A 191 -29.20 2.73 -1.59
N ARG A 192 -30.42 2.20 -1.71
CA ARG A 192 -31.10 2.06 -3.01
C ARG A 192 -31.20 3.41 -3.69
N VAL A 193 -30.65 3.50 -4.90
CA VAL A 193 -30.87 4.66 -5.75
C VAL A 193 -32.27 4.54 -6.34
N HIS A 194 -33.18 5.43 -5.94
CA HIS A 194 -34.46 5.56 -6.63
C HIS A 194 -34.20 6.19 -8.00
N LEU A 195 -34.07 5.36 -9.03
CA LEU A 195 -34.06 5.80 -10.42
C LEU A 195 -35.43 6.45 -10.71
N ARG A 196 -35.41 7.73 -11.12
CA ARG A 196 -36.59 8.44 -11.62
C ARG A 196 -36.79 8.17 -13.10
#